data_AF-V6TT48-F1
#
_entry.id   AF-V6TT48-F1
#
_cell.length_a   1.000
_cell.length_b   1.000
_cell.length_c   1.000
_cell.angle_alpha   90.00
_cell.angle_beta   90.00
_cell.angle_gamma   90.00
#
_symmetry.space_group_name_H-M   'P 1'
#
loop_
_entity.id
_entity.type
_entity.pdbx_description
1 polymer ?
#
loop_
_entity_poly.entity_id
_entity_poly.type
_entity_poly.pdbx_seq_one_letter_code
_entity_poly.pdbx_strand_id
1 'polypeptide(L)'
;TCVTGDNTKCETCEDKYYLTPTSQCIADCAALSGYYGDAASKNCKRCDPSCAECVGPASTQCSACPAGSALKYADVNTPSNGGSCGEQCAVSADGCADCGARIGGTAYCSRCGGSQVPINGVCVANNARQALCTSSGDGTCSACTEGQLLKDGGCYETTRQPGKSVCTAAQGGKCTQCANGLTADNTGSCGVCHASCATCSAASDASKCKTCATGYYKESASDGPCKPCSEGLVGCRQCTTTAANTFVCLEMGDATDSGNKSSLSTGAIAGISVAVIAVVGGLVGFLCWWFVCRGKA
;
A
#
# COMPACT_ATOMS: atom_id res chain seq x y z
N THR A 1 5.04 -27.87 -16.90
CA THR A 1 3.79 -27.16 -16.54
C THR A 1 3.41 -27.53 -15.13
N CYS A 2 3.24 -26.54 -14.25
CA CYS A 2 2.80 -26.73 -12.87
C CYS A 2 1.40 -26.15 -12.63
N VAL A 3 0.87 -26.46 -11.45
CA VAL A 3 -0.33 -25.82 -10.88
C VAL A 3 0.03 -25.04 -9.61
N THR A 4 -0.93 -24.27 -9.08
CA THR A 4 -0.79 -23.56 -7.80
C THR A 4 -0.43 -24.50 -6.66
N GLY A 5 0.64 -24.18 -5.92
CA GLY A 5 1.03 -24.90 -4.71
C GLY A 5 1.96 -26.09 -4.92
N ASP A 6 2.47 -26.28 -6.13
CA ASP A 6 3.64 -27.10 -6.35
C ASP A 6 4.85 -26.35 -5.75
N ASN A 7 5.48 -26.89 -4.70
CA ASN A 7 6.71 -26.33 -4.08
C ASN A 7 7.95 -26.42 -5.00
N THR A 8 7.73 -26.53 -6.31
CA THR A 8 8.76 -26.67 -7.33
C THR A 8 8.87 -25.38 -8.14
N LYS A 9 10.04 -25.14 -8.73
CA LYS A 9 10.21 -24.03 -9.67
C LYS A 9 9.57 -24.41 -11.00
N CYS A 10 8.63 -23.61 -11.44
CA CYS A 10 7.85 -23.87 -12.64
C CYS A 10 8.40 -23.09 -13.84
N GLU A 11 8.58 -23.78 -14.95
CA GLU A 11 8.92 -23.13 -16.23
C GLU A 11 7.69 -22.50 -16.88
N THR A 12 6.54 -23.19 -16.76
CA THR A 12 5.24 -22.76 -17.28
C THR A 12 4.14 -23.18 -16.32
N CYS A 13 3.04 -22.42 -16.31
CA CYS A 13 1.84 -22.72 -15.56
C CYS A 13 0.73 -23.28 -16.47
N GLU A 14 -0.22 -24.01 -15.90
CA GLU A 14 -1.47 -24.37 -16.60
C GLU A 14 -2.19 -23.09 -17.08
N ASP A 15 -2.92 -23.15 -18.20
CA ASP A 15 -3.43 -21.99 -18.95
C ASP A 15 -4.23 -20.95 -18.14
N LYS A 16 -4.84 -21.37 -17.02
CA LYS A 16 -5.64 -20.53 -16.13
C LYS A 16 -4.81 -19.79 -15.05
N TYR A 17 -3.52 -20.07 -14.95
CA TYR A 17 -2.62 -19.51 -13.94
C TYR A 17 -1.57 -18.61 -14.59
N TYR A 18 -0.93 -17.79 -13.74
CA TYR A 18 0.16 -16.90 -14.10
C TYR A 18 1.44 -17.28 -13.36
N LEU A 19 2.57 -17.19 -14.06
CA LEU A 19 3.89 -17.43 -13.49
C LEU A 19 4.41 -16.19 -12.76
N THR A 20 4.80 -16.34 -11.50
CA THR A 20 5.38 -15.29 -10.66
C THR A 20 6.88 -15.12 -10.94
N PRO A 21 7.51 -14.01 -10.48
CA PRO A 21 8.97 -13.83 -10.55
C PRO A 21 9.79 -14.96 -9.91
N THR A 22 9.25 -15.64 -8.91
CA THR A 22 9.87 -16.78 -8.23
C THR A 22 9.53 -18.14 -8.86
N SER A 23 8.97 -18.14 -10.07
CA SER A 23 8.56 -19.36 -10.78
C SER A 23 7.50 -20.17 -10.04
N GLN A 24 6.53 -19.49 -9.42
CA GLN A 24 5.36 -20.10 -8.79
C GLN A 24 4.11 -19.81 -9.64
N CYS A 25 3.10 -20.68 -9.59
CA CYS A 25 1.85 -20.46 -10.31
C CYS A 25 0.78 -19.90 -9.37
N ILE A 26 0.15 -18.78 -9.75
CA ILE A 26 -0.98 -18.17 -9.02
C ILE A 26 -2.17 -17.89 -9.94
N ALA A 27 -3.38 -17.91 -9.39
CA ALA A 27 -4.61 -17.67 -10.15
C ALA A 27 -4.77 -16.21 -10.59
N ASP A 28 -4.34 -15.29 -9.74
CA ASP A 28 -4.47 -13.85 -9.97
C ASP A 28 -3.20 -13.14 -9.49
N CYS A 29 -2.57 -12.39 -10.38
CA CYS A 29 -1.40 -11.58 -10.07
C CYS A 29 -1.71 -10.42 -9.11
N ALA A 30 -2.98 -10.06 -8.89
CA ALA A 30 -3.37 -9.09 -7.86
C ALA A 30 -3.04 -9.56 -6.43
N ALA A 31 -2.75 -10.85 -6.23
CA ALA A 31 -2.19 -11.35 -4.97
C ALA A 31 -0.74 -10.86 -4.73
N LEU A 32 -0.09 -10.35 -5.76
CA LEU A 32 1.25 -9.77 -5.72
C LEU A 32 1.14 -8.25 -5.95
N SER A 33 1.37 -7.48 -4.89
CA SER A 33 1.24 -6.01 -4.94
C SER A 33 2.19 -5.40 -5.96
N GLY A 34 1.68 -4.53 -6.81
CA GLY A 34 2.43 -3.87 -7.88
C GLY A 34 2.67 -4.76 -9.11
N TYR A 35 1.86 -5.80 -9.31
CA TYR A 35 1.92 -6.66 -10.48
C TYR A 35 0.55 -6.81 -11.14
N TYR A 36 0.57 -7.06 -12.45
CA TYR A 36 -0.62 -7.40 -13.24
C TYR A 36 -0.39 -8.70 -14.01
N GLY A 37 -1.48 -9.39 -14.36
CA GLY A 37 -1.43 -10.60 -15.18
C GLY A 37 -1.36 -10.26 -16.66
N ASP A 38 -0.26 -10.61 -17.32
CA ASP A 38 -0.13 -10.46 -18.76
C ASP A 38 -0.75 -11.66 -19.49
N ALA A 39 -1.89 -11.44 -20.13
CA ALA A 39 -2.64 -12.51 -20.79
C ALA A 39 -1.87 -13.17 -21.95
N ALA A 40 -0.97 -12.41 -22.61
CA ALA A 40 -0.16 -12.91 -23.72
C ALA A 40 0.96 -13.84 -23.24
N SER A 41 1.74 -13.43 -22.23
CA SER A 41 2.86 -14.26 -21.74
C SER A 41 2.49 -15.21 -20.61
N LYS A 42 1.28 -15.11 -20.03
CA LYS A 42 0.86 -15.85 -18.82
C LYS A 42 1.81 -15.66 -17.64
N ASN A 43 2.37 -14.46 -17.51
CA ASN A 43 3.26 -14.10 -16.40
C ASN A 43 2.69 -12.93 -15.61
N CYS A 44 3.02 -12.88 -14.32
CA CYS A 44 2.86 -11.67 -13.53
C CYS A 44 3.97 -10.69 -13.88
N LYS A 45 3.59 -9.54 -14.44
CA LYS A 45 4.52 -8.46 -14.80
C LYS A 45 4.36 -7.30 -13.85
N ARG A 46 5.48 -6.65 -13.53
CA ARG A 46 5.49 -5.50 -12.64
C ARG A 46 4.78 -4.33 -13.31
N CYS A 47 4.07 -3.55 -12.52
CA CYS A 47 3.49 -2.28 -12.95
C CYS A 47 4.56 -1.28 -13.35
N ASP A 48 4.16 -0.26 -14.11
CA ASP A 48 4.97 0.93 -14.31
C ASP A 48 5.39 1.52 -12.93
N PRO A 49 6.64 1.97 -12.74
CA PRO A 49 7.12 2.50 -11.46
C PRO A 49 6.32 3.70 -10.91
N SER A 50 5.55 4.39 -11.74
CA SER A 50 4.68 5.48 -11.30
C SER A 50 3.39 5.00 -10.62
N CYS A 51 3.01 3.73 -10.80
CA CYS A 51 1.82 3.13 -10.21
C CYS A 51 2.16 2.37 -8.91
N ALA A 52 1.26 2.41 -7.92
CA ALA A 52 1.31 1.48 -6.79
C ALA A 52 0.68 0.14 -7.17
N GLU A 53 -0.44 0.19 -7.90
CA GLU A 53 -1.13 -0.96 -8.48
C GLU A 53 -1.57 -0.59 -9.90
N CYS A 54 -1.72 -1.58 -10.79
CA CYS A 54 -2.06 -1.35 -12.18
C CYS A 54 -2.98 -2.44 -12.75
N VAL A 55 -3.61 -2.13 -13.88
CA VAL A 55 -4.38 -3.09 -14.70
C VAL A 55 -3.64 -3.47 -15.99
N GLY A 56 -2.46 -2.88 -16.22
CA GLY A 56 -1.68 -3.07 -17.43
C GLY A 56 -0.31 -2.42 -17.35
N PRO A 57 0.50 -2.53 -18.42
CA PRO A 57 1.91 -2.11 -18.42
C PRO A 57 2.13 -0.60 -18.42
N ALA A 58 1.18 0.20 -18.92
CA ALA A 58 1.42 1.62 -19.15
C ALA A 58 1.26 2.45 -17.87
N SER A 59 1.99 3.57 -17.78
CA SER A 59 1.84 4.59 -16.74
C SER A 59 0.44 5.25 -16.71
N THR A 60 -0.37 5.01 -17.75
CA THR A 60 -1.77 5.45 -17.85
C THR A 60 -2.78 4.36 -17.46
N GLN A 61 -2.30 3.22 -16.94
CA GLN A 61 -3.13 2.07 -16.53
C GLN A 61 -2.98 1.77 -15.03
N CYS A 62 -2.65 2.79 -14.22
CA CYS A 62 -2.64 2.66 -12.77
C CYS A 62 -4.06 2.46 -12.21
N SER A 63 -4.24 1.53 -11.29
CA SER A 63 -5.47 1.34 -10.51
C SER A 63 -5.38 1.93 -9.11
N ALA A 64 -4.16 2.15 -8.62
CA ALA A 64 -3.85 2.88 -7.41
C ALA A 64 -2.51 3.61 -7.56
N CYS A 65 -2.38 4.72 -6.84
CA CYS A 65 -1.18 5.55 -6.85
C CYS A 65 -0.41 5.44 -5.54
N PRO A 66 0.92 5.66 -5.56
CA PRO A 66 1.70 5.80 -4.34
C PRO A 66 1.16 6.92 -3.45
N ALA A 67 1.38 6.80 -2.14
CA ALA A 67 0.99 7.84 -1.19
C ALA A 67 1.65 9.18 -1.58
N GLY A 68 0.86 10.24 -1.60
CA GLY A 68 1.29 11.56 -2.07
C GLY A 68 1.00 11.83 -3.55
N SER A 69 0.42 10.88 -4.27
CA SER A 69 -0.03 11.04 -5.66
C SER A 69 -1.51 10.70 -5.81
N ALA A 70 -2.23 11.48 -6.62
CA ALA A 70 -3.65 11.29 -6.89
C ALA A 70 -3.88 10.58 -8.22
N LEU A 71 -4.83 9.65 -8.26
CA LEU A 71 -5.19 8.94 -9.50
C LEU A 71 -6.10 9.79 -10.37
N LYS A 72 -5.69 10.03 -11.60
CA LYS A 72 -6.51 10.62 -12.66
C LYS A 72 -6.88 9.53 -13.67
N TYR A 73 -8.15 9.11 -13.66
CA TYR A 73 -8.67 8.14 -14.61
C TYR A 73 -8.48 8.61 -16.06
N ALA A 74 -8.08 7.68 -16.93
CA ALA A 74 -7.94 7.96 -18.36
C ALA A 74 -9.31 8.30 -19.00
N ASP A 75 -10.35 7.60 -18.56
CA ASP A 75 -11.74 7.88 -18.87
C ASP A 75 -12.61 7.62 -17.63
N VAL A 76 -13.39 8.62 -17.23
CA VAL A 76 -14.25 8.59 -16.04
C VAL A 76 -15.40 7.60 -16.16
N ASN A 77 -15.76 7.20 -17.38
CA ASN A 77 -16.82 6.21 -17.62
C ASN A 77 -16.29 4.78 -17.62
N THR A 78 -14.98 4.60 -17.78
CA THR A 78 -14.32 3.28 -17.80
C THR A 78 -13.17 3.20 -16.80
N PRO A 79 -13.43 3.42 -15.49
CA PRO A 79 -12.39 3.45 -14.45
C PRO A 79 -11.62 2.12 -14.30
N SER A 80 -12.18 1.02 -14.80
CA SER A 80 -11.51 -0.29 -14.88
C SER A 80 -10.25 -0.29 -15.76
N ASN A 81 -10.14 0.66 -16.71
CA ASN A 81 -8.96 0.82 -17.55
C ASN A 81 -7.80 1.52 -16.84
N GLY A 82 -8.04 2.00 -15.62
CA GLY A 82 -7.07 2.73 -14.82
C GLY A 82 -6.87 4.17 -15.26
N GLY A 83 -5.73 4.73 -14.90
CA GLY A 83 -5.39 6.12 -15.13
C GLY A 83 -3.92 6.40 -14.87
N SER A 84 -3.59 7.68 -14.76
CA SER A 84 -2.22 8.13 -14.46
C SER A 84 -2.15 8.67 -13.04
N CYS A 85 -1.01 8.45 -12.38
CA CYS A 85 -0.72 9.08 -11.10
C CYS A 85 -0.14 10.47 -11.32
N GLY A 86 -0.79 11.47 -10.73
CA GLY A 86 -0.35 12.86 -10.76
C GLY A 86 -0.06 13.39 -9.36
N GLU A 87 0.26 14.68 -9.31
CA GLU A 87 0.39 15.40 -8.05
C GLU A 87 -0.89 15.29 -7.22
N GLN A 88 -0.72 15.20 -5.89
CA GLN A 88 -1.83 15.36 -4.96
C GLN A 88 -2.38 16.78 -4.95
N CYS A 89 -3.46 17.01 -4.20
CA CYS A 89 -4.09 18.32 -4.09
C CYS A 89 -3.11 19.44 -3.73
N ALA A 90 -3.20 20.55 -4.46
CA ALA A 90 -2.53 21.81 -4.16
C ALA A 90 -3.58 22.93 -3.97
N VAL A 91 -3.40 23.74 -2.93
CA VAL A 91 -4.30 24.87 -2.64
C VAL A 91 -4.22 25.89 -3.78
N SER A 92 -5.37 26.42 -4.19
CA SER A 92 -5.58 27.32 -5.32
C SER A 92 -5.37 26.71 -6.71
N ALA A 93 -5.02 25.43 -6.82
CA ALA A 93 -5.02 24.70 -8.08
C ALA A 93 -6.43 24.13 -8.34
N ASP A 94 -6.88 24.18 -9.61
CA ASP A 94 -8.13 23.57 -10.08
C ASP A 94 -9.38 23.96 -9.25
N GLY A 95 -9.40 25.18 -8.70
CA GLY A 95 -10.52 25.70 -7.90
C GLY A 95 -10.56 25.18 -6.46
N CYS A 96 -9.56 24.43 -6.01
CA CYS A 96 -9.51 23.93 -4.64
C CYS A 96 -9.06 25.01 -3.65
N ALA A 97 -9.85 25.24 -2.60
CA ALA A 97 -9.54 26.21 -1.55
C ALA A 97 -8.82 25.59 -0.35
N ASP A 98 -8.96 24.28 -0.12
CA ASP A 98 -8.29 23.56 0.96
C ASP A 98 -8.07 22.07 0.61
N CYS A 99 -6.90 21.56 0.96
CA CYS A 99 -6.45 20.18 0.71
C CYS A 99 -6.43 19.35 2.00
N GLY A 100 -7.51 19.43 2.78
CA GLY A 100 -7.62 18.82 4.11
C GLY A 100 -8.00 17.34 4.10
N ALA A 101 -8.50 16.80 2.98
CA ALA A 101 -8.94 15.42 2.91
C ALA A 101 -7.73 14.49 2.70
N ARG A 102 -7.39 13.68 3.70
CA ARG A 102 -6.28 12.71 3.62
C ARG A 102 -6.82 11.29 3.48
N ILE A 103 -6.65 10.70 2.31
CA ILE A 103 -7.14 9.35 2.00
C ILE A 103 -5.99 8.53 1.39
N GLY A 104 -5.67 7.38 2.00
CA GLY A 104 -4.56 6.53 1.56
C GLY A 104 -3.18 7.22 1.61
N GLY A 105 -3.03 8.24 2.46
CA GLY A 105 -1.80 9.05 2.53
C GLY A 105 -1.69 10.17 1.49
N THR A 106 -2.64 10.26 0.56
CA THR A 106 -2.70 11.31 -0.47
C THR A 106 -3.67 12.43 -0.04
N ALA A 107 -3.29 13.69 -0.28
CA ALA A 107 -4.16 14.84 -0.07
C ALA A 107 -5.12 15.05 -1.26
N TYR A 108 -6.39 15.29 -0.94
CA TYR A 108 -7.47 15.58 -1.87
C TYR A 108 -8.17 16.89 -1.46
N CYS A 109 -8.90 17.49 -2.38
CA CYS A 109 -9.62 18.72 -2.08
C CYS A 109 -10.75 18.46 -1.05
N SER A 110 -10.70 19.11 0.10
CA SER A 110 -11.73 19.08 1.14
C SER A 110 -12.74 20.21 1.00
N ARG A 111 -12.35 21.32 0.36
CA ARG A 111 -13.20 22.49 0.19
C ARG A 111 -12.86 23.23 -1.10
N CYS A 112 -13.88 23.53 -1.88
CA CYS A 112 -13.75 24.23 -3.15
C CYS A 112 -13.99 25.73 -3.00
N GLY A 113 -13.46 26.51 -3.94
CA GLY A 113 -13.80 27.92 -4.10
C GLY A 113 -15.14 28.11 -4.82
N GLY A 114 -15.71 29.31 -4.69
CA GLY A 114 -16.93 29.70 -5.42
C GLY A 114 -18.14 28.83 -5.07
N SER A 115 -18.88 28.40 -6.10
CA SER A 115 -20.08 27.55 -5.97
C SER A 115 -19.83 26.08 -6.33
N GLN A 116 -18.56 25.66 -6.32
CA GLN A 116 -18.18 24.27 -6.56
C GLN A 116 -18.19 23.46 -5.26
N VAL A 117 -18.22 22.13 -5.39
CA VAL A 117 -18.10 21.20 -4.26
C VAL A 117 -17.09 20.08 -4.56
N PRO A 118 -16.51 19.42 -3.55
CA PRO A 118 -15.50 18.40 -3.76
C PRO A 118 -16.17 17.05 -4.03
N ILE A 119 -16.01 16.53 -5.23
CA ILE A 119 -16.47 15.19 -5.64
C ILE A 119 -15.24 14.38 -6.07
N ASN A 120 -15.01 13.26 -5.39
CA ASN A 120 -13.80 12.45 -5.50
C ASN A 120 -12.50 13.26 -5.38
N GLY A 121 -12.51 14.29 -4.52
CA GLY A 121 -11.34 15.14 -4.28
C GLY A 121 -11.08 16.21 -5.35
N VAL A 122 -11.97 16.37 -6.32
CA VAL A 122 -11.89 17.39 -7.38
C VAL A 122 -13.06 18.36 -7.26
N CYS A 123 -12.82 19.64 -7.54
CA CYS A 123 -13.86 20.65 -7.52
C CYS A 123 -14.71 20.61 -8.78
N VAL A 124 -16.01 20.38 -8.60
CA VAL A 124 -16.99 20.31 -9.69
C VAL A 124 -18.18 21.19 -9.39
N ALA A 125 -18.90 21.60 -10.43
CA ALA A 125 -20.12 22.39 -10.29
C ALA A 125 -21.25 21.55 -9.65
N ASN A 126 -22.00 22.14 -8.72
CA ASN A 126 -23.11 21.48 -8.03
C ASN A 126 -24.43 22.19 -8.34
N ASN A 127 -25.12 21.75 -9.38
CA ASN A 127 -26.23 22.50 -9.96
C ASN A 127 -27.56 21.92 -9.46
N ALA A 128 -28.58 22.75 -9.21
CA ALA A 128 -29.88 22.28 -8.70
C ALA A 128 -30.59 21.26 -9.61
N ARG A 129 -30.29 21.23 -10.93
CA ARG A 129 -30.83 20.26 -11.89
C ARG A 129 -30.12 18.90 -11.86
N GLN A 130 -28.93 18.84 -11.27
CA GLN A 130 -28.09 17.64 -11.17
C GLN A 130 -27.21 17.77 -9.92
N ALA A 131 -27.85 17.79 -8.75
CA ALA A 131 -27.15 17.94 -7.49
C ALA A 131 -26.29 16.70 -7.23
N LEU A 132 -24.98 16.91 -7.04
CA LEU A 132 -24.02 15.85 -6.75
C LEU A 132 -23.87 15.62 -5.24
N CYS A 133 -24.23 16.62 -4.43
CA CYS A 133 -24.28 16.54 -2.98
C CYS A 133 -25.18 17.66 -2.40
N THR A 134 -25.57 17.53 -1.14
CA THR A 134 -26.14 18.65 -0.38
C THR A 134 -25.02 19.61 -0.01
N SER A 135 -24.99 20.79 -0.64
CA SER A 135 -23.97 21.81 -0.37
C SER A 135 -24.19 22.50 0.97
N SER A 136 -23.11 22.77 1.69
CA SER A 136 -23.09 23.60 2.89
C SER A 136 -22.99 25.11 2.59
N GLY A 137 -22.78 25.48 1.32
CA GLY A 137 -22.64 26.88 0.88
C GLY A 137 -21.25 27.49 1.06
N ASP A 138 -20.32 26.77 1.70
CA ASP A 138 -18.94 27.18 1.97
C ASP A 138 -17.90 26.46 1.08
N GLY A 139 -18.38 25.76 0.05
CA GLY A 139 -17.57 24.93 -0.82
C GLY A 139 -17.37 23.49 -0.34
N THR A 140 -18.14 23.04 0.67
CA THR A 140 -18.18 21.65 1.14
C THR A 140 -19.55 20.99 0.92
N CYS A 141 -19.59 19.67 1.07
CA CYS A 141 -20.80 18.85 1.12
C CYS A 141 -21.16 18.49 2.57
N SER A 142 -22.46 18.48 2.89
CA SER A 142 -23.02 18.02 4.19
C SER A 142 -23.72 16.66 4.09
N ALA A 143 -24.12 16.24 2.89
CA ALA A 143 -24.63 14.92 2.59
C ALA A 143 -24.32 14.55 1.14
N CYS A 144 -24.11 13.26 0.88
CA CYS A 144 -23.77 12.75 -0.44
C CYS A 144 -24.91 11.92 -1.03
N THR A 145 -24.89 11.74 -2.34
CA THR A 145 -25.79 10.81 -3.02
C THR A 145 -25.52 9.37 -2.58
N GLU A 146 -26.44 8.45 -2.91
CA GLU A 146 -26.21 7.02 -2.64
C GLU A 146 -24.93 6.52 -3.32
N GLY A 147 -24.26 5.54 -2.69
CA GLY A 147 -23.00 4.99 -3.18
C GLY A 147 -21.77 5.88 -2.94
N GLN A 148 -21.91 6.99 -2.19
CA GLN A 148 -20.81 7.89 -1.85
C GLN A 148 -20.62 8.03 -0.34
N LEU A 149 -19.36 8.07 0.07
CA LEU A 149 -18.91 8.37 1.42
C LEU A 149 -18.70 9.88 1.57
N LEU A 150 -19.32 10.48 2.58
CA LEU A 150 -19.01 11.82 3.04
C LEU A 150 -17.76 11.75 3.94
N LYS A 151 -16.69 12.43 3.54
CA LYS A 151 -15.46 12.50 4.33
C LYS A 151 -14.80 13.86 4.17
N ASP A 152 -14.40 14.48 5.27
CA ASP A 152 -13.63 15.74 5.27
C ASP A 152 -14.23 16.83 4.34
N GLY A 153 -15.57 16.96 4.32
CA GLY A 153 -16.27 17.95 3.50
C GLY A 153 -16.49 17.61 2.02
N GLY A 154 -16.02 16.45 1.55
CA GLY A 154 -16.21 15.98 0.17
C GLY A 154 -16.98 14.66 0.08
N CYS A 155 -17.50 14.35 -1.11
CA CYS A 155 -18.17 13.09 -1.41
C CYS A 155 -17.30 12.19 -2.30
N TYR A 156 -17.13 10.93 -1.90
CA TYR A 156 -16.23 9.98 -2.55
C TYR A 156 -16.97 8.69 -2.90
N GLU A 157 -16.96 8.32 -4.17
CA GLU A 157 -17.61 7.09 -4.65
C GLU A 157 -16.92 5.84 -4.09
N THR A 158 -17.71 4.85 -3.65
CA THR A 158 -17.18 3.60 -3.08
C THR A 158 -16.70 2.60 -4.12
N THR A 159 -16.95 2.85 -5.40
CA THR A 159 -16.59 1.97 -6.53
C THR A 159 -15.27 2.35 -7.19
N ARG A 160 -14.70 3.53 -6.87
CA ARG A 160 -13.48 4.07 -7.48
C ARG A 160 -12.60 4.79 -6.45
N GLN A 161 -11.35 5.04 -6.83
CA GLN A 161 -10.45 5.82 -6.00
C GLN A 161 -10.90 7.30 -5.92
N PRO A 162 -10.67 7.97 -4.79
CA PRO A 162 -10.05 7.42 -3.58
C PRO A 162 -11.04 6.75 -2.61
N GLY A 163 -12.36 6.91 -2.80
CA GLY A 163 -13.37 6.43 -1.84
C GLY A 163 -13.35 4.92 -1.60
N LYS A 164 -13.15 4.12 -2.65
CA LYS A 164 -13.01 2.65 -2.58
C LYS A 164 -11.92 2.19 -1.62
N SER A 165 -10.87 2.99 -1.39
CA SER A 165 -9.79 2.64 -0.44
C SER A 165 -10.24 2.72 1.03
N VAL A 166 -11.32 3.43 1.32
CA VAL A 166 -11.87 3.60 2.68
C VAL A 166 -13.10 2.72 2.86
N CYS A 167 -13.98 2.70 1.85
CA CYS A 167 -15.32 2.18 1.97
C CYS A 167 -15.77 1.50 0.69
N THR A 168 -16.36 0.31 0.81
CA THR A 168 -16.89 -0.45 -0.34
C THR A 168 -18.40 -0.29 -0.50
N ALA A 169 -19.11 0.10 0.57
CA ALA A 169 -20.55 0.39 0.51
C ALA A 169 -20.89 1.56 1.45
N ALA A 170 -21.68 2.51 0.97
CA ALA A 170 -22.09 3.69 1.74
C ALA A 170 -23.57 4.00 1.54
N GLN A 171 -24.22 4.48 2.59
CA GLN A 171 -25.63 4.89 2.60
C GLN A 171 -25.77 6.23 3.33
N GLY A 172 -26.44 7.20 2.69
CA GLY A 172 -26.63 8.54 3.27
C GLY A 172 -25.32 9.24 3.64
N GLY A 173 -24.26 9.04 2.85
CA GLY A 173 -22.92 9.60 3.13
C GLY A 173 -22.13 8.83 4.19
N LYS A 174 -22.68 7.81 4.85
CA LYS A 174 -21.98 7.02 5.87
C LYS A 174 -21.47 5.72 5.30
N CYS A 175 -20.23 5.34 5.62
CA CYS A 175 -19.76 4.01 5.29
C CYS A 175 -20.57 2.96 6.05
N THR A 176 -21.00 1.90 5.36
CA THR A 176 -21.64 0.73 5.98
C THR A 176 -20.72 -0.50 5.94
N GLN A 177 -19.81 -0.55 4.97
CA GLN A 177 -18.79 -1.59 4.85
C GLN A 177 -17.42 -0.98 4.55
N CYS A 178 -16.49 -1.10 5.49
CA CYS A 178 -15.13 -0.58 5.34
C CYS A 178 -14.31 -1.47 4.41
N ALA A 179 -13.43 -0.85 3.63
CA ALA A 179 -12.55 -1.56 2.69
C ALA A 179 -11.59 -2.53 3.39
N ASN A 180 -11.26 -2.28 4.66
CA ASN A 180 -10.45 -3.17 5.49
C ASN A 180 -11.25 -4.29 6.18
N GLY A 181 -12.53 -4.47 5.82
CA GLY A 181 -13.38 -5.55 6.32
C GLY A 181 -13.97 -5.33 7.72
N LEU A 182 -13.71 -4.18 8.34
CA LEU A 182 -14.38 -3.76 9.58
C LEU A 182 -15.79 -3.25 9.33
N THR A 183 -16.60 -3.25 10.38
CA THR A 183 -17.84 -2.49 10.44
C THR A 183 -17.54 -1.03 10.75
N ALA A 184 -18.16 -0.11 10.03
CA ALA A 184 -18.09 1.31 10.35
C ALA A 184 -18.83 1.61 11.66
N ASP A 185 -18.43 2.70 12.34
CA ASP A 185 -19.14 3.17 13.52
C ASP A 185 -20.47 3.88 13.16
N ASN A 186 -21.19 4.38 14.17
CA ASN A 186 -22.48 5.08 13.98
C ASN A 186 -22.37 6.38 13.16
N THR A 187 -21.16 6.91 13.00
CA THR A 187 -20.86 8.10 12.18
C THR A 187 -20.49 7.74 10.74
N GLY A 188 -20.28 6.45 10.45
CA GLY A 188 -19.79 5.98 9.15
C GLY A 188 -18.28 6.00 9.03
N SER A 189 -17.55 6.13 10.15
CA SER A 189 -16.09 6.13 10.17
C SER A 189 -15.55 4.71 10.32
N CYS A 190 -14.48 4.42 9.58
CA CYS A 190 -13.81 3.12 9.59
C CYS A 190 -12.62 3.15 10.54
N GLY A 191 -12.57 2.19 11.47
CA GLY A 191 -11.37 1.92 12.27
C GLY A 191 -10.21 1.45 11.40
N VAL A 192 -9.01 1.40 11.97
CA VAL A 192 -7.82 0.89 11.28
C VAL A 192 -7.46 -0.50 11.78
N CYS A 193 -6.95 -1.36 10.89
CA CYS A 193 -6.39 -2.64 11.31
C CYS A 193 -4.99 -2.46 11.89
N HIS A 194 -4.50 -3.47 12.60
CA HIS A 194 -3.08 -3.53 12.95
C HIS A 194 -2.22 -3.49 11.68
N ALA A 195 -1.01 -2.90 11.75
CA ALA A 195 -0.17 -2.62 10.59
C ALA A 195 0.22 -3.85 9.76
N SER A 196 0.23 -5.04 10.38
CA SER A 196 0.50 -6.32 9.69
C SER A 196 -0.73 -6.89 8.95
N CYS A 197 -1.92 -6.32 9.14
CA CYS A 197 -3.16 -6.80 8.52
C CYS A 197 -3.55 -5.90 7.34
N ALA A 198 -4.00 -6.50 6.24
CA ALA A 198 -4.73 -5.78 5.18
C ALA A 198 -6.21 -5.67 5.52
N THR A 199 -6.80 -6.74 6.08
CA THR A 199 -8.17 -6.74 6.60
C THR A 199 -8.22 -7.39 7.98
N CYS A 200 -9.20 -7.02 8.79
CA CYS A 200 -9.30 -7.50 10.17
C CYS A 200 -10.74 -7.66 10.64
N SER A 201 -10.94 -8.44 11.70
CA SER A 201 -12.23 -8.55 12.42
C SER A 201 -12.34 -7.62 13.61
N ALA A 202 -11.21 -7.10 14.11
CA ALA A 202 -11.17 -6.09 15.15
C ALA A 202 -10.08 -5.05 14.85
N ALA A 203 -10.40 -3.79 15.16
CA ALA A 203 -9.48 -2.68 14.94
C ALA A 203 -8.23 -2.81 15.82
N SER A 204 -7.07 -2.47 15.27
CA SER A 204 -5.78 -2.38 15.96
C SER A 204 -5.29 -3.65 16.69
N ASP A 205 -5.93 -4.81 16.50
CA ASP A 205 -5.53 -6.07 17.13
C ASP A 205 -4.80 -6.96 16.13
N ALA A 206 -3.53 -7.24 16.41
CA ALA A 206 -2.67 -8.09 15.57
C ALA A 206 -3.17 -9.54 15.49
N SER A 207 -3.92 -10.02 16.48
CA SER A 207 -4.46 -11.39 16.50
C SER A 207 -5.78 -11.52 15.75
N LYS A 208 -6.27 -10.43 15.16
CA LYS A 208 -7.56 -10.35 14.47
C LYS A 208 -7.40 -10.03 12.98
N CYS A 209 -6.23 -10.31 12.39
CA CYS A 209 -6.07 -10.18 10.95
C CYS A 209 -6.88 -11.27 10.22
N LYS A 210 -7.75 -10.84 9.31
CA LYS A 210 -8.42 -11.70 8.33
C LYS A 210 -7.51 -11.96 7.13
N THR A 211 -6.83 -10.92 6.66
CA THR A 211 -5.79 -11.03 5.63
C THR A 211 -4.58 -10.20 6.02
N CYS A 212 -3.42 -10.57 5.49
CA CYS A 212 -2.16 -9.94 5.83
C CYS A 212 -1.84 -8.80 4.88
N ALA A 213 -1.19 -7.76 5.40
CA ALA A 213 -0.62 -6.70 4.59
C ALA A 213 0.49 -7.25 3.68
N THR A 214 0.80 -6.55 2.60
CA THR A 214 1.92 -6.89 1.71
C THR A 214 3.21 -7.06 2.51
N GLY A 215 3.95 -8.14 2.23
CA GLY A 215 5.15 -8.50 2.99
C GLY A 215 4.89 -9.34 4.25
N TYR A 216 3.64 -9.73 4.50
CA TYR A 216 3.25 -10.63 5.58
C TYR A 216 2.37 -11.78 5.06
N TYR A 217 2.39 -12.91 5.78
CA TYR A 217 1.55 -14.09 5.53
C TYR A 217 0.96 -14.64 6.83
N LYS A 218 -0.01 -15.55 6.70
CA LYS A 218 -0.56 -16.32 7.83
C LYS A 218 -0.76 -17.77 7.43
N GLU A 219 -0.59 -18.69 8.37
CA GLU A 219 -0.64 -20.14 8.11
C GLU A 219 -2.05 -20.74 8.35
N SER A 220 -3.01 -19.92 8.76
CA SER A 220 -4.39 -20.34 9.01
C SER A 220 -5.37 -19.46 8.24
N ALA A 221 -6.43 -20.06 7.71
CA ALA A 221 -7.52 -19.33 7.09
C ALA A 221 -8.31 -18.48 8.10
N SER A 222 -8.34 -18.87 9.37
CA SER A 222 -9.01 -18.14 10.45
C SER A 222 -8.30 -16.82 10.79
N ASP A 223 -8.98 -15.99 11.58
CA ASP A 223 -8.38 -14.78 12.14
C ASP A 223 -7.14 -15.13 12.99
N GLY A 224 -6.07 -14.35 12.85
CA GLY A 224 -4.84 -14.58 13.59
C GLY A 224 -3.73 -13.60 13.25
N PRO A 225 -2.56 -13.74 13.90
CA PRO A 225 -1.40 -12.91 13.62
C PRO A 225 -0.79 -13.20 12.25
N CYS A 226 -0.31 -12.14 11.62
CA CYS A 226 0.46 -12.20 10.37
C CYS A 226 1.95 -12.14 10.67
N LYS A 227 2.71 -13.06 10.06
CA LYS A 227 4.17 -13.16 10.14
C LYS A 227 4.81 -12.50 8.92
N PRO A 228 5.96 -11.82 9.05
CA PRO A 228 6.67 -11.24 7.92
C PRO A 228 7.19 -12.33 6.98
N CYS A 229 7.19 -12.08 5.67
CA CYS A 229 7.66 -13.04 4.66
C CYS A 229 9.11 -13.52 4.89
N SER A 230 9.95 -12.67 5.47
CA SER A 230 11.34 -12.98 5.80
C SER A 230 11.51 -14.11 6.81
N GLU A 231 10.50 -14.38 7.65
CA GLU A 231 10.50 -15.52 8.58
C GLU A 231 10.28 -16.86 7.83
N GLY A 232 9.47 -16.86 6.76
CA GLY A 232 9.24 -18.06 5.95
C GLY A 232 10.40 -18.35 5.00
N LEU A 233 10.97 -17.31 4.39
CA LEU A 233 12.18 -17.41 3.56
C LEU A 233 12.97 -16.11 3.62
N VAL A 234 14.24 -16.20 4.04
CA VAL A 234 15.14 -15.04 4.10
C VAL A 234 15.26 -14.40 2.71
N GLY A 235 15.06 -13.08 2.66
CA GLY A 235 15.06 -12.32 1.41
C GLY A 235 13.75 -12.38 0.63
N CYS A 236 12.72 -13.07 1.11
CA CYS A 236 11.40 -12.99 0.49
C CYS A 236 10.72 -11.67 0.81
N ARG A 237 10.35 -10.90 -0.23
CA ARG A 237 9.71 -9.58 -0.09
C ARG A 237 8.19 -9.69 -0.13
N GLN A 238 7.64 -10.53 -0.99
CA GLN A 238 6.19 -10.77 -1.08
C GLN A 238 5.93 -12.27 -1.07
N CYS A 239 4.92 -12.69 -0.31
CA CYS A 239 4.62 -14.09 -0.07
C CYS A 239 3.12 -14.30 0.11
N THR A 240 2.71 -15.56 0.01
CA THR A 240 1.35 -16.00 0.28
C THR A 240 1.37 -17.41 0.89
N THR A 241 0.19 -17.92 1.21
CA THR A 241 0.00 -19.32 1.59
C THR A 241 -1.03 -19.98 0.70
N THR A 242 -0.78 -21.24 0.33
CA THR A 242 -1.75 -22.05 -0.40
C THR A 242 -2.92 -22.47 0.48
N ALA A 243 -3.97 -23.05 -0.11
CA ALA A 243 -5.06 -23.67 0.64
C ALA A 243 -4.60 -24.83 1.55
N ALA A 244 -3.43 -25.41 1.28
CA ALA A 244 -2.78 -26.41 2.12
C ALA A 244 -1.87 -25.79 3.19
N ASN A 245 -2.03 -24.49 3.49
CA ASN A 245 -1.24 -23.72 4.46
C ASN A 245 0.28 -23.78 4.20
N THR A 246 0.67 -23.94 2.94
CA THR A 246 2.08 -23.99 2.55
C THR A 246 2.56 -22.59 2.21
N PHE A 247 3.67 -22.16 2.81
CA PHE A 247 4.31 -20.88 2.51
C PHE A 247 4.85 -20.85 1.08
N VAL A 248 4.57 -19.77 0.36
CA VAL A 248 5.04 -19.56 -1.01
C VAL A 248 5.61 -18.15 -1.11
N CYS A 249 6.89 -18.04 -1.50
CA CYS A 249 7.47 -16.77 -1.86
C CYS A 249 7.12 -16.41 -3.30
N LEU A 250 6.59 -15.20 -3.53
CA LEU A 250 6.15 -14.73 -4.84
C LEU A 250 7.15 -13.75 -5.48
N GLU A 251 7.93 -13.03 -4.66
CA GLU A 251 8.97 -12.10 -5.09
C GLU A 251 10.10 -12.07 -4.06
N MET A 252 11.35 -12.20 -4.53
CA MET A 252 12.54 -11.97 -3.71
C MET A 252 12.85 -10.47 -3.65
N GLY A 253 13.43 -10.01 -2.54
CA GLY A 253 14.02 -8.68 -2.44
C GLY A 253 15.34 -8.59 -3.20
N ASP A 254 15.63 -7.42 -3.76
CA ASP A 254 16.92 -7.15 -4.37
C ASP A 254 18.00 -6.95 -3.29
N ALA A 255 19.22 -7.46 -3.52
CA ALA A 255 20.36 -7.31 -2.61
C ALA A 255 20.77 -5.83 -2.38
N THR A 256 20.25 -4.92 -3.19
CA THR A 256 20.48 -3.47 -3.14
C THR A 256 19.49 -2.70 -2.25
N ASP A 257 18.46 -3.33 -1.68
CA ASP A 257 17.53 -2.68 -0.72
C ASP A 257 18.13 -2.58 0.70
N SER A 258 19.43 -2.30 0.77
CA SER A 258 20.15 -1.89 1.99
C SER A 258 19.91 -0.40 2.28
N GLY A 259 18.65 0.03 2.14
CA GLY A 259 18.21 1.42 2.13
C GLY A 259 17.17 1.73 3.21
N ASN A 260 17.40 1.26 4.44
CA ASN A 260 16.97 1.89 5.69
C ASN A 260 15.56 2.53 5.71
N LYS A 261 14.50 1.73 5.64
CA LYS A 261 13.15 2.12 6.12
C LYS A 261 12.45 0.98 6.84
N SER A 262 13.05 0.55 7.95
CA SER A 262 12.33 -0.20 8.98
C SER A 262 12.50 0.55 10.29
N SER A 263 11.42 1.23 10.69
CA SER A 263 11.15 1.60 12.07
C SER A 263 11.21 0.34 12.94
N LEU A 264 12.41 -0.01 13.39
CA LEU A 264 12.62 -1.06 14.38
C LEU A 264 12.63 -0.41 15.76
N SER A 265 11.64 -0.82 16.54
CA SER A 265 11.51 -0.57 17.97
C SER A 265 12.86 -0.76 18.67
N THR A 266 13.34 0.30 19.29
CA THR A 266 14.54 0.32 20.12
C THR A 266 14.37 -0.67 21.28
N GLY A 267 14.99 -1.84 21.17
CA GLY A 267 14.91 -2.85 22.22
C GLY A 267 15.96 -3.95 22.06
N ALA A 268 17.05 -3.79 22.80
CA ALA A 268 18.02 -4.83 23.16
C ALA A 268 19.00 -5.35 22.09
N ILE A 269 20.13 -4.66 21.90
CA ILE A 269 21.44 -5.33 21.68
C ILE A 269 22.52 -4.51 22.40
N ALA A 270 22.84 -4.90 23.64
CA ALA A 270 24.10 -4.56 24.28
C ALA A 270 24.94 -5.85 24.33
N GLY A 271 25.95 -5.95 23.47
CA GLY A 271 26.76 -7.16 23.31
C GLY A 271 27.96 -6.94 22.38
N ILE A 272 28.99 -6.27 22.94
CA ILE A 272 30.44 -6.36 22.67
C ILE A 272 30.93 -6.53 21.22
N SER A 273 31.74 -5.56 20.77
CA SER A 273 32.87 -5.81 19.85
C SER A 273 34.01 -4.82 20.14
N VAL A 274 34.69 -4.97 21.27
CA VAL A 274 35.99 -4.34 21.53
C VAL A 274 37.09 -5.37 21.26
N ALA A 275 37.38 -5.61 19.98
CA ALA A 275 38.55 -6.40 19.58
C ALA A 275 39.41 -5.70 18.51
N VAL A 276 39.02 -4.50 18.04
CA VAL A 276 39.78 -3.76 17.02
C VAL A 276 40.59 -2.59 17.62
N ILE A 277 40.22 -2.08 18.80
CA ILE A 277 40.89 -0.92 19.41
C ILE A 277 42.23 -1.31 20.08
N ALA A 278 42.39 -2.56 20.55
CA ALA A 278 43.63 -2.99 21.21
C ALA A 278 44.83 -3.15 20.25
N VAL A 279 44.58 -3.48 18.98
CA VAL A 279 45.66 -3.70 18.00
C VAL A 279 46.24 -2.37 17.51
N VAL A 280 45.39 -1.35 17.32
CA VAL A 280 45.83 -0.01 16.89
C VAL A 280 46.53 0.74 18.04
N GLY A 281 46.04 0.60 19.29
CA GLY A 281 46.69 1.20 20.46
C GLY A 281 48.08 0.62 20.75
N GLY A 282 48.27 -0.69 20.54
CA GLY A 282 49.56 -1.36 20.73
C GLY A 282 50.62 -0.95 19.71
N LEU A 283 50.24 -0.75 18.43
CA LEU A 283 51.14 -0.35 17.36
C LEU A 283 51.65 1.10 17.55
N VAL A 284 50.78 2.02 17.96
CA VAL A 284 51.18 3.42 18.20
C VAL A 284 52.07 3.53 19.45
N GLY A 285 51.79 2.76 20.51
CA GLY A 285 52.63 2.72 21.71
C GLY A 285 54.04 2.17 21.43
N PHE A 286 54.15 1.11 20.63
CA PHE A 286 55.44 0.51 20.25
C PHE A 286 56.28 1.46 19.38
N LEU A 287 55.65 2.19 18.45
CA LEU A 287 56.34 3.18 17.60
C LEU A 287 56.83 4.38 18.42
N CYS A 288 56.04 4.90 19.34
CA CYS A 288 56.47 5.99 20.23
C CYS A 288 57.63 5.56 21.14
N TRP A 289 57.60 4.33 21.69
CA TRP A 289 58.71 3.84 22.50
C TRP A 289 60.00 3.65 21.69
N TRP A 290 59.89 3.09 20.48
CA TRP A 290 61.04 2.86 19.60
C TRP A 290 61.75 4.15 19.18
N PHE A 291 61.00 5.22 18.85
CA PHE A 291 61.59 6.49 18.43
C PHE A 291 62.13 7.31 19.61
N VAL A 292 61.54 7.22 20.80
CA VAL A 292 61.99 8.00 21.97
C VAL A 292 63.19 7.35 22.66
N CYS A 293 63.25 6.02 22.75
CA CYS A 293 64.29 5.34 23.51
C CYS A 293 65.55 4.97 22.70
N ARG A 294 65.52 5.03 21.36
CA ARG A 294 66.69 4.72 20.53
C ARG A 294 67.60 5.92 20.24
N GLY A 295 67.25 7.12 20.72
CA GLY A 295 68.04 8.34 20.54
C GLY A 295 69.07 8.63 21.63
N LYS A 296 69.28 7.73 22.59
CA LYS A 296 70.19 7.97 23.72
C LYS A 296 70.83 6.68 24.25
N ALA A 297 71.46 5.91 23.36
CA ALA A 297 72.48 4.89 23.66
C ALA A 297 73.24 4.54 22.39
#